data_AF-A0A427B2K6-F1
#
_entry.id   AF-A0A427B2K6-F1
#
_cell.length_a   1.000
_cell.length_b   1.000
_cell.length_c   1.000
_cell.angle_alpha   90.00
_cell.angle_beta   90.00
_cell.angle_gamma   90.00
#
_symmetry.space_group_name_H-M   'P 1'
#
loop_
_entity.id
_entity.type
_entity.pdbx_description
1 polymer ?
#
loop_
_entity_poly.entity_id
_entity_poly.type
_entity_poly.pdbx_seq_one_letter_code
_entity_poly.pdbx_strand_id
1 'polypeptide(L)'
;NLMGILELSLLPWITLVLTVLFYMPFCHGYTYEQDASLLPVYAINYLYVALGLPPLPEWTSLGGDPCNDGWQGVECVNSNITAM
;
A
#
# COMPACT_ATOMS: atom_id res chain seq x y z
N ASN A 1 -5.74 0.51 52.20
CA ASN A 1 -6.25 -0.83 51.89
C ASN A 1 -5.33 -1.44 50.85
N LEU A 2 -4.67 -2.56 51.16
CA LEU A 2 -3.68 -3.22 50.29
C LEU A 2 -4.27 -3.55 48.90
N MET A 3 -5.57 -3.86 48.87
CA MET A 3 -6.32 -4.14 47.63
C MET A 3 -6.30 -2.96 46.64
N GLY A 4 -6.43 -1.71 47.12
CA GLY A 4 -6.46 -0.53 46.24
C GLY A 4 -5.09 -0.11 45.70
N ILE A 5 -4.00 -0.53 46.36
CA ILE A 5 -2.63 -0.28 45.90
C ILE A 5 -2.28 -1.27 44.78
N LEU A 6 -2.76 -2.51 44.88
CA LEU A 6 -2.59 -3.53 43.84
C LEU A 6 -3.37 -3.19 42.56
N GLU A 7 -4.57 -2.64 42.67
CA GLU A 7 -5.35 -2.18 41.51
C GLU A 7 -4.65 -1.03 40.76
N LEU A 8 -4.10 -0.04 41.48
CA LEU A 8 -3.42 1.12 40.89
C LEU A 8 -2.15 0.73 40.11
N SER A 9 -1.46 -0.33 40.51
CA SER A 9 -0.25 -0.83 39.84
C SER A 9 -0.54 -1.76 38.65
N LEU A 10 -1.70 -2.43 38.64
CA LEU A 10 -2.11 -3.31 37.53
C LEU A 10 -2.82 -2.57 36.39
N LEU A 11 -3.57 -1.51 36.71
CA LEU A 11 -4.24 -0.64 35.75
C LEU A 11 -3.34 -0.16 34.58
N PRO A 12 -2.12 0.37 34.78
CA PRO A 12 -1.27 0.85 33.68
C PRO A 12 -0.76 -0.27 32.76
N TRP A 13 -0.61 -1.49 33.27
CA TRP A 13 -0.18 -2.62 32.44
C TRP A 13 -1.34 -3.14 31.59
N ILE A 14 -2.55 -3.15 32.15
CA ILE A 14 -3.77 -3.50 31.42
C ILE A 14 -4.00 -2.49 30.29
N THR A 15 -3.86 -1.19 30.55
CA THR A 15 -4.02 -0.17 29.50
C THR A 15 -2.94 -0.28 28.42
N LEU A 16 -1.69 -0.56 28.78
CA LEU A 16 -0.60 -0.79 27.82
C LEU A 16 -0.85 -2.02 26.93
N VAL A 17 -1.31 -3.13 27.51
CA VAL A 17 -1.62 -4.35 26.75
C VAL A 17 -2.79 -4.09 25.80
N LEU A 18 -3.85 -3.43 26.27
CA LEU A 18 -4.99 -3.07 25.45
C LEU A 18 -4.60 -2.15 24.30
N THR A 19 -3.80 -1.11 24.55
CA THR A 19 -3.34 -0.24 23.45
C THR A 19 -2.51 -1.02 22.44
N VAL A 20 -1.55 -1.85 22.85
CA VAL A 20 -0.79 -2.68 21.91
C VAL A 20 -1.72 -3.59 21.10
N LEU A 21 -2.68 -4.28 21.71
CA LEU A 21 -3.62 -5.15 21.00
C LEU A 21 -4.53 -4.39 20.01
N PHE A 22 -4.95 -3.17 20.36
CA PHE A 22 -5.76 -2.32 19.46
C PHE A 22 -4.93 -1.65 18.37
N TYR A 23 -3.66 -1.33 18.62
CA TYR A 23 -2.77 -0.67 17.65
C TYR A 23 -2.03 -1.65 16.73
N MET A 24 -1.80 -2.90 17.14
CA MET A 24 -1.14 -3.95 16.34
C MET A 24 -1.79 -4.24 14.97
N PRO A 25 -3.13 -4.23 14.80
CA PRO A 25 -3.77 -4.37 13.49
C PRO A 25 -3.43 -3.22 12.52
N PHE A 26 -3.02 -2.06 13.04
CA PHE A 26 -2.62 -0.89 12.25
C PHE A 26 -1.14 -0.92 11.85
N CYS A 27 -0.32 -1.74 12.51
CA CYS A 27 0.99 -2.15 12.01
C CYS A 27 0.82 -3.28 10.99
N HIS A 28 0.02 -3.03 9.94
CA HIS A 28 0.07 -3.86 8.75
C HIS A 28 1.46 -3.64 8.13
N GLY A 29 2.38 -4.59 8.37
CA GLY A 29 3.55 -4.70 7.54
C GLY A 29 3.05 -4.95 6.12
N TYR A 30 3.25 -3.99 5.23
CA TYR A 30 2.89 -4.09 3.82
C TYR A 30 3.74 -5.17 3.14
N THR A 31 3.50 -6.45 3.44
CA THR A 31 3.82 -7.52 2.51
C THR A 31 2.74 -7.49 1.44
N TYR A 32 2.94 -6.55 0.51
CA TYR A 32 2.49 -6.51 -0.89
C TYR A 32 1.76 -7.76 -1.42
N GLU A 33 0.49 -7.96 -1.06
CA GLU A 33 -0.32 -8.98 -1.73
C GLU A 33 -1.79 -8.60 -1.96
N GLN A 34 -2.17 -7.32 -1.81
CA GLN A 34 -3.60 -6.95 -1.86
C GLN A 34 -4.07 -6.00 -2.96
N ASP A 35 -3.23 -5.58 -3.89
CA ASP A 35 -3.70 -4.81 -5.04
C ASP A 35 -3.19 -5.41 -6.35
N ALA A 36 -3.87 -6.44 -6.85
CA ALA A 36 -3.61 -7.02 -8.18
C ALA A 36 -3.68 -5.96 -9.31
N SER A 37 -4.34 -4.82 -9.06
CA SER A 37 -4.36 -3.65 -9.96
C SER A 37 -3.19 -2.69 -9.79
N LEU A 38 -2.57 -2.58 -8.60
CA LEU A 38 -1.42 -1.69 -8.38
C LEU A 38 -0.08 -2.36 -8.72
N LEU A 39 0.01 -3.68 -8.62
CA LEU A 39 1.21 -4.43 -9.04
C LEU A 39 1.63 -4.16 -10.50
N PRO A 40 0.74 -4.22 -11.51
CA PRO A 40 1.13 -3.94 -12.89
C PRO A 40 1.46 -2.46 -13.11
N VAL A 41 0.76 -1.53 -12.44
CA VAL A 41 1.03 -0.08 -12.50
C VAL A 41 2.41 0.27 -11.93
N TYR A 42 2.83 -0.42 -10.87
CA TYR A 42 4.19 -0.27 -10.34
C TYR A 42 5.23 -0.86 -11.31
N ALA A 43 5.01 -2.08 -11.79
CA ALA A 43 5.95 -2.75 -12.71
C ALA A 43 6.23 -1.92 -13.97
N ILE A 44 5.18 -1.35 -14.59
CA ILE A 44 5.32 -0.54 -15.81
C ILE A 44 6.06 0.77 -15.54
N ASN A 45 5.85 1.41 -14.39
CA ASN A 45 6.60 2.61 -13.99
C ASN A 45 8.08 2.33 -13.79
N TYR A 46 8.43 1.18 -13.18
CA TYR A 46 9.83 0.78 -13.04
C TYR A 46 10.48 0.47 -14.38
N LEU A 47 9.78 -0.20 -15.29
CA LEU A 47 10.25 -0.43 -16.65
C LEU A 47 10.47 0.90 -17.40
N TYR A 48 9.54 1.84 -17.28
CA TYR A 48 9.63 3.17 -17.89
C TYR A 48 10.90 3.92 -17.46
N VAL A 49 11.17 3.90 -16.16
CA VAL A 49 12.40 4.49 -15.57
C VAL A 49 13.64 3.72 -16.02
N ALA A 50 13.60 2.38 -16.03
CA ALA A 50 14.74 1.54 -16.42
C ALA A 50 15.13 1.73 -17.90
N LEU A 51 14.16 2.05 -18.76
CA LEU A 51 14.38 2.39 -20.17
C LEU A 51 14.87 3.84 -20.37
N GLY A 52 15.04 4.61 -19.30
CA GLY A 52 15.52 5.98 -19.36
C GLY A 52 14.45 6.99 -19.76
N LEU A 53 13.18 6.74 -19.43
CA LEU A 53 12.04 7.62 -19.70
C LEU A 53 11.89 7.96 -21.21
N PRO A 54 11.72 6.94 -22.08
CA PRO A 54 11.52 7.17 -23.50
C PRO A 54 10.29 8.06 -23.75
N PRO A 55 10.25 8.90 -24.81
CA PRO A 55 9.10 9.75 -25.08
C PRO A 55 7.93 8.95 -25.66
N LEU A 56 7.22 8.22 -24.81
CA LEU A 56 6.04 7.44 -25.15
C LEU A 56 4.79 8.32 -24.97
N PRO A 57 3.86 8.35 -25.95
CA PRO A 57 2.64 9.15 -25.86
C PRO A 57 1.83 8.80 -24.61
N GLU A 58 1.41 9.83 -23.87
CA GLU A 58 0.62 9.76 -22.63
C GLU A 58 1.31 9.12 -21.40
N TRP A 59 2.52 8.57 -21.53
CA TRP A 59 3.22 7.98 -20.37
C TRP A 59 3.69 9.06 -19.39
N THR A 60 3.42 8.85 -18.09
CA THR A 60 3.88 9.74 -17.01
C THR A 60 4.59 8.94 -15.91
N SER A 61 5.74 9.46 -15.45
CA SER A 61 6.57 8.80 -14.42
C SER A 61 6.08 9.03 -12.99
N LEU A 62 5.08 9.89 -12.80
CA LEU A 62 4.59 10.31 -11.48
C LEU A 62 3.06 10.18 -11.41
N GLY A 63 2.59 8.95 -11.20
CA GLY A 63 1.23 8.70 -10.71
C GLY A 63 0.11 9.00 -11.70
N GLY A 64 0.24 8.54 -12.95
CA GLY A 64 -0.88 8.45 -13.89
C GLY A 64 -1.67 7.16 -13.74
N ASP A 65 -2.79 7.09 -14.46
CA ASP A 65 -3.63 5.90 -14.63
C ASP A 65 -3.44 5.36 -16.06
N PRO A 66 -2.66 4.28 -16.25
CA PRO A 66 -2.39 3.76 -17.60
C PRO A 66 -3.63 3.40 -18.41
N CYS A 67 -4.72 2.98 -17.74
CA CYS A 67 -5.95 2.56 -18.39
C CYS A 67 -6.82 3.74 -18.79
N ASN A 68 -6.86 4.78 -17.95
CA ASN A 68 -7.70 5.96 -18.18
C ASN A 68 -7.00 7.06 -18.97
N ASP A 69 -5.67 7.16 -18.85
CA ASP A 69 -4.82 8.11 -19.58
C ASP A 69 -4.42 7.57 -20.97
N GLY A 70 -4.76 6.31 -21.29
CA GLY A 70 -4.59 5.75 -22.64
C GLY A 70 -3.13 5.55 -23.05
N TRP A 71 -2.31 5.02 -22.15
CA TRP A 71 -0.88 4.84 -22.39
C TRP A 71 -0.62 3.97 -23.61
N GLN A 72 0.27 4.43 -24.49
CA GLN A 72 0.58 3.72 -25.73
C GLN A 72 1.08 2.29 -25.43
N GLY A 73 0.43 1.30 -26.03
CA GLY A 73 0.79 -0.13 -25.92
C GLY A 73 0.16 -0.84 -24.72
N VAL A 74 -0.49 -0.12 -23.80
CA VAL A 74 -1.13 -0.71 -22.62
C VAL A 74 -2.57 -1.09 -22.95
N GLU A 75 -2.93 -2.36 -22.73
CA GLU A 75 -4.30 -2.83 -22.87
C GLU A 75 -4.91 -3.09 -21.48
N CYS A 76 -6.15 -2.61 -21.30
CA CYS A 76 -6.88 -2.77 -20.05
C CYS A 76 -8.27 -3.37 -20.25
N VAL A 77 -8.69 -4.16 -19.27
CA VAL A 77 -10.08 -4.57 -19.08
C VAL A 77 -10.58 -3.95 -17.77
N ASN A 78 -11.43 -2.93 -17.88
CA ASN A 78 -11.75 -2.02 -16.78
C ASN A 78 -10.47 -1.33 -16.26
N SER A 79 -10.19 -1.40 -14.96
CA SER A 79 -8.98 -0.85 -14.33
C SER A 79 -7.80 -1.83 -14.27
N ASN A 80 -7.92 -3.01 -14.88
CA ASN A 80 -6.88 -4.04 -14.84
C ASN A 80 -6.07 -4.04 -16.14
N ILE A 81 -4.74 -3.89 -16.02
CA ILE A 81 -3.80 -4.00 -17.13
C ILE A 81 -3.66 -5.47 -17.52
N THR A 82 -4.06 -5.82 -18.74
CA THR A 82 -4.04 -7.20 -19.25
C THR A 82 -2.92 -7.45 -20.25
N ALA A 83 -2.40 -6.42 -20.91
CA ALA A 83 -1.24 -6.51 -21.80
C ALA A 83 -0.47 -5.19 -21.88
N MET A 84 0.77 -5.26 -22.37
CA MET A 84 1.72 -4.16 -22.54
C MET A 84 2.70 -4.46 -23.68
#